data_AF-A0AAD8MYZ7-F1
#
_entry.id   AF-A0AAD8MYZ7-F1
#
_cell.length_a   1.000
_cell.length_b   1.000
_cell.length_c   1.000
_cell.angle_alpha   90.00
_cell.angle_beta   90.00
_cell.angle_gamma   90.00
#
_symmetry.space_group_name_H-M   'P 1'
#
loop_
_entity.id
_entity.type
_entity.pdbx_description
1 polymer ?
#
loop_
_entity_poly.entity_id
_entity_poly.type
_entity_poly.pdbx_seq_one_letter_code
_entity_poly.pdbx_strand_id
1 'polypeptide(L)'
;MRTHLESQCKKYPLRLNRDKQSLLNFAVKRDSDGNNIGLLKNHVYKYEDCRKALAEMIIRDELSFRFVEGEGFIAYSKTLEPRFTIPSRVTIARDCMKIYGMNKLFKYYEEEHANVSCSSGSNVDLLHTSELSIFRQYVYLNIDDDLDC
;
A
#
# COMPACT_ATOMS: atom_id res chain seq x y z
N MET A 1 8.16 32.12 -41.43
CA MET A 1 7.29 32.58 -40.32
C MET A 1 7.03 31.50 -39.26
N ARG A 2 6.68 30.25 -39.61
CA ARG A 2 6.44 29.17 -38.62
C ARG A 2 7.63 28.91 -37.69
N THR A 3 8.84 28.86 -38.24
CA THR A 3 10.09 28.67 -37.48
C THR A 3 10.31 29.74 -36.41
N HIS A 4 9.92 30.99 -36.68
CA HIS A 4 10.02 32.06 -35.69
C HIS A 4 9.06 31.83 -34.52
N LEU A 5 7.81 31.44 -34.78
CA LEU A 5 6.82 31.16 -33.74
C LEU A 5 7.20 29.94 -32.88
N GLU A 6 7.71 28.88 -33.52
CA GLU A 6 8.01 27.60 -32.85
C GLU A 6 9.33 27.62 -32.07
N SER A 7 10.40 28.23 -32.60
CA SER A 7 11.74 28.14 -31.99
C SER A 7 12.30 29.46 -31.46
N GLN A 8 12.01 30.58 -32.12
CA GLN A 8 12.64 31.88 -31.82
C GLN A 8 11.81 32.77 -30.88
N CYS A 9 10.49 32.67 -30.91
CA CYS A 9 9.59 33.50 -30.10
C CYS A 9 9.36 32.88 -28.72
N LYS A 10 10.13 33.32 -27.72
CA LYS A 10 9.98 32.88 -26.31
C LYS A 10 8.62 33.20 -25.70
N LYS A 11 7.90 34.21 -26.21
CA LYS A 11 6.58 34.65 -25.71
C LYS A 11 5.41 33.94 -26.37
N TYR A 12 5.64 33.07 -27.36
CA TYR A 12 4.56 32.39 -28.07
C TYR A 12 3.83 31.44 -27.11
N PRO A 13 2.52 31.63 -26.86
CA PRO A 13 1.79 30.88 -25.83
C PRO A 13 1.63 29.39 -26.17
N LEU A 14 1.72 29.02 -27.45
CA LEU A 14 1.71 27.63 -27.93
C LEU A 14 3.13 27.14 -28.25
N ARG A 15 4.18 27.80 -27.75
CA ARG A 15 5.54 27.30 -27.86
C ARG A 15 5.57 25.97 -27.12
N LEU A 16 5.82 24.89 -27.85
CA LEU A 16 5.99 23.54 -27.31
C LEU A 16 7.28 23.50 -26.46
N ASN A 17 7.29 24.18 -25.32
CA ASN A 17 8.19 23.83 -24.24
C ASN A 17 7.74 22.45 -23.78
N ARG A 18 8.50 21.41 -24.13
CA ARG A 18 8.31 20.04 -23.64
C ARG A 18 8.64 19.90 -22.14
N ASP A 19 8.58 21.00 -21.41
CA ASP A 19 8.71 21.02 -19.97
C ASP A 19 7.39 20.48 -19.43
N LYS A 20 7.36 19.18 -19.21
CA LYS A 20 6.20 18.39 -18.76
C LYS A 20 5.55 19.12 -17.57
N GLN A 21 4.31 19.57 -17.76
CA GLN A 21 3.56 20.15 -16.66
C GLN A 21 3.44 19.12 -15.52
N SER A 22 3.86 19.52 -14.33
CA SER A 22 3.76 18.67 -13.13
C SER A 22 2.31 18.56 -12.68
N LEU A 23 1.85 17.35 -12.37
CA LEU A 23 0.55 17.15 -11.76
C LEU A 23 0.59 17.72 -10.33
N LEU A 24 -0.40 18.51 -9.94
CA LEU A 24 -0.46 19.12 -8.61
C LEU A 24 -1.59 18.49 -7.79
N ASN A 25 -1.30 18.20 -6.53
CA ASN A 25 -2.27 17.78 -5.53
C ASN A 25 -2.54 18.91 -4.53
N PHE A 26 -3.79 19.03 -4.11
CA PHE A 26 -4.17 19.89 -2.99
C PHE A 26 -3.85 19.19 -1.68
N ALA A 27 -3.11 19.86 -0.81
CA ALA A 27 -2.85 19.46 0.56
C ALA A 27 -3.31 20.57 1.50
N VAL A 28 -3.76 20.21 2.70
CA VAL A 28 -4.09 21.19 3.74
C VAL A 28 -2.93 21.28 4.71
N LYS A 29 -2.48 22.49 5.00
CA LYS A 29 -1.54 22.79 6.09
C LYS A 29 -2.26 23.65 7.12
N ARG A 30 -2.01 23.42 8.40
CA ARG A 30 -2.47 24.31 9.46
C ARG A 30 -1.43 25.39 9.72
N ASP A 31 -1.88 26.63 9.82
CA ASP A 31 -1.06 27.74 10.28
C ASP A 31 -0.83 27.70 11.79
N SER A 32 0.08 28.57 12.24
CA SER A 32 0.29 28.88 13.66
C SER A 32 -1.01 29.27 14.37
N ASP A 33 -1.95 29.87 13.64
CA ASP A 33 -3.24 30.32 14.15
C ASP A 33 -4.36 29.26 14.02
N GLY A 34 -4.03 28.03 13.60
CA GLY A 34 -4.97 26.92 13.46
C GLY A 34 -5.85 26.96 12.20
N ASN A 35 -5.69 27.97 11.34
CA ASN A 35 -6.40 28.08 10.07
C ASN A 35 -5.87 27.09 9.02
N ASN A 36 -6.76 26.56 8.19
CA ASN A 36 -6.41 25.66 7.09
C ASN A 36 -5.97 26.45 5.85
N ILE A 37 -4.68 26.46 5.54
CA ILE A 37 -4.16 26.95 4.26
C ILE A 37 -4.16 25.82 3.23
N GLY A 38 -4.73 26.12 2.06
CA GLY A 38 -4.57 25.30 0.86
C GLY A 38 -3.15 25.39 0.33
N LEU A 39 -2.41 24.28 0.36
CA LEU A 39 -1.07 24.15 -0.17
C LEU A 39 -1.10 23.27 -1.42
N LEU A 40 -0.54 23.78 -2.52
CA LEU A 40 -0.29 22.96 -3.70
C LEU A 40 1.01 22.18 -3.50
N LYS A 41 0.93 20.84 -3.60
CA LYS A 41 2.10 19.97 -3.62
C LYS A 41 2.23 19.33 -4.99
N ASN A 42 3.47 19.13 -5.43
CA ASN A 42 3.74 18.34 -6.61
C ASN A 42 3.32 16.88 -6.37
N HIS A 43 2.48 16.33 -7.24
CA HIS A 43 2.11 14.93 -7.23
C HIS A 43 3.19 14.12 -7.94
N VAL A 44 3.90 13.31 -7.17
CA VAL A 44 4.90 12.39 -7.68
C VAL A 44 4.45 10.98 -7.36
N TYR A 45 4.19 10.20 -8.40
CA TYR A 45 3.90 8.78 -8.26
C TYR A 45 5.11 8.09 -7.62
N LYS A 46 4.85 7.40 -6.51
CA LYS A 46 5.82 6.55 -5.80
C LYS A 46 5.20 5.20 -5.55
N TYR A 47 5.83 4.16 -6.10
CA TYR A 47 5.35 2.80 -6.02
C TYR A 47 5.20 2.29 -4.57
N GLU A 48 6.17 2.62 -3.71
CA GLU A 48 6.16 2.20 -2.31
C GLU A 48 5.01 2.83 -1.51
N ASP A 49 4.64 4.08 -1.81
CA ASP A 49 3.51 4.74 -1.14
C ASP A 49 2.19 4.05 -1.52
N CYS A 50 2.03 3.65 -2.78
CA CYS A 50 0.87 2.88 -3.25
C CYS A 50 0.80 1.49 -2.60
N ARG A 51 1.94 0.78 -2.49
CA ARG A 51 2.01 -0.53 -1.80
C ARG A 51 1.65 -0.42 -0.33
N LYS A 52 2.18 0.61 0.34
CA LYS A 52 1.88 0.85 1.75
C LYS A 52 0.39 1.13 1.95
N ALA A 53 -0.20 1.99 1.14
CA ALA A 53 -1.63 2.27 1.19
C ALA A 53 -2.50 1.01 0.94
N LEU A 54 -2.09 0.15 0.00
CA LEU A 54 -2.76 -1.12 -0.28
C LEU A 54 -2.70 -2.08 0.92
N ALA A 55 -1.54 -2.20 1.55
CA ALA A 55 -1.38 -3.03 2.74
C ALA A 55 -2.18 -2.46 3.95
N GLU A 56 -2.17 -1.13 4.14
CA GLU A 56 -2.99 -0.47 5.17
C GLU A 56 -4.50 -0.70 4.96
N MET A 57 -4.98 -0.68 3.71
CA MET A 57 -6.38 -0.99 3.36
C MET A 57 -6.73 -2.44 3.75
N ILE A 58 -5.87 -3.40 3.38
CA ILE A 58 -6.11 -4.82 3.68
C ILE A 58 -6.15 -5.07 5.19
N ILE A 59 -5.27 -4.41 5.95
CA ILE A 59 -5.27 -4.50 7.42
C ILE A 59 -6.53 -3.86 8.00
N ARG A 60 -6.89 -2.65 7.55
CA ARG A 60 -8.02 -1.88 8.11
C ARG A 60 -9.37 -2.52 7.81
N ASP A 61 -9.54 -3.02 6.60
CA ASP A 61 -10.79 -3.58 6.11
C ASP A 61 -10.84 -5.12 6.23
N GLU A 62 -9.84 -5.72 6.89
CA GLU A 62 -9.70 -7.16 7.13
C GLU A 62 -9.89 -8.02 5.86
N LEU A 63 -9.33 -7.57 4.74
CA LEU A 63 -9.51 -8.23 3.46
C LEU A 63 -8.61 -9.47 3.33
N SER A 64 -9.13 -10.51 2.64
CA SER A 64 -8.30 -11.65 2.28
C SER A 64 -7.16 -11.23 1.33
N PHE A 65 -5.97 -11.83 1.45
CA PHE A 65 -4.86 -11.51 0.55
C PHE A 65 -5.14 -11.88 -0.92
N ARG A 66 -6.07 -12.81 -1.20
CA ARG A 66 -6.53 -13.12 -2.58
C ARG A 66 -7.28 -11.95 -3.23
N PHE A 67 -7.74 -10.98 -2.44
CA PHE A 67 -8.45 -9.80 -2.96
C PHE A 67 -7.68 -9.11 -4.07
N VAL A 68 -6.35 -9.03 -3.96
CA VAL A 68 -5.51 -8.33 -4.94
C VAL A 68 -5.34 -9.05 -6.28
N GLU A 69 -5.65 -10.34 -6.32
CA GLU A 69 -5.63 -11.16 -7.53
C GLU A 69 -7.01 -11.19 -8.22
N GLY A 70 -8.04 -10.59 -7.59
CA GLY A 70 -9.37 -10.51 -8.18
C GLY A 70 -9.38 -9.64 -9.44
N GLU A 71 -9.98 -10.14 -10.53
CA GLU A 71 -10.04 -9.43 -11.81
C GLU A 71 -10.66 -8.03 -11.70
N GLY A 72 -11.69 -7.89 -10.86
CA GLY A 72 -12.34 -6.60 -10.60
C GLY A 72 -11.40 -5.59 -9.95
N PHE A 73 -10.59 -6.03 -8.97
CA PHE A 73 -9.59 -5.16 -8.34
C PHE A 73 -8.47 -4.80 -9.32
N ILE A 74 -8.03 -5.76 -10.14
CA ILE A 74 -7.01 -5.54 -11.16
C ILE A 74 -7.47 -4.50 -12.19
N ALA A 75 -8.69 -4.64 -12.70
CA ALA A 75 -9.27 -3.68 -13.64
C ALA A 75 -9.41 -2.29 -13.01
N TYR A 76 -9.97 -2.22 -11.81
CA TYR A 76 -10.12 -0.97 -11.05
C TYR A 76 -8.79 -0.26 -10.85
N SER A 77 -7.77 -0.96 -10.35
CA SER A 77 -6.47 -0.38 -10.05
C SER A 77 -5.75 0.10 -11.32
N LYS A 78 -5.86 -0.63 -12.43
CA LYS A 78 -5.29 -0.21 -13.74
C LYS A 78 -5.96 1.04 -14.29
N THR A 79 -7.26 1.21 -14.07
CA THR A 79 -7.98 2.44 -14.47
C THR A 79 -7.56 3.64 -13.63
N LEU A 80 -7.27 3.45 -12.34
CA LEU A 80 -6.80 4.53 -11.46
C LEU A 80 -5.37 4.96 -11.76
N GLU A 81 -4.42 4.02 -11.75
CA GLU A 81 -3.00 4.28 -11.99
C GLU A 81 -2.41 3.15 -12.85
N PRO A 82 -2.33 3.34 -14.18
CA PRO A 82 -1.82 2.34 -15.11
C PRO A 82 -0.36 1.92 -14.83
N ARG A 83 0.41 2.77 -14.15
CA ARG A 83 1.82 2.50 -13.80
C ARG A 83 1.97 1.65 -12.55
N PHE A 84 0.88 1.41 -11.82
CA PHE A 84 0.91 0.59 -10.61
C PHE A 84 0.85 -0.90 -10.96
N THR A 85 1.97 -1.58 -10.77
CA THR A 85 2.04 -3.04 -10.89
C THR A 85 1.53 -3.66 -9.59
N ILE A 86 0.40 -4.36 -9.67
CA ILE A 86 -0.23 -4.94 -8.49
C ILE A 86 0.69 -6.03 -7.92
N PRO A 87 1.08 -5.94 -6.64
CA PRO A 87 1.91 -6.96 -6.02
C PRO A 87 1.15 -8.26 -5.78
N SER A 88 1.85 -9.39 -5.72
CA SER A 88 1.26 -10.70 -5.44
C SER A 88 0.73 -10.80 -4.01
N ARG A 89 -0.19 -11.75 -3.76
CA ARG A 89 -0.73 -12.03 -2.41
C ARG A 89 0.37 -12.21 -1.36
N VAL A 90 1.45 -12.91 -1.71
CA VAL A 90 2.61 -13.17 -0.83
C VAL A 90 3.38 -11.89 -0.52
N THR A 91 3.58 -11.03 -1.53
CA THR A 91 4.30 -9.76 -1.35
C THR A 91 3.55 -8.83 -0.41
N ILE A 92 2.22 -8.74 -0.58
CA ILE A 92 1.35 -7.95 0.28
C ILE A 92 1.32 -8.50 1.69
N ALA A 93 1.24 -9.82 1.84
CA ALA A 93 1.29 -10.46 3.14
C ALA A 93 2.55 -10.04 3.91
N ARG A 94 3.73 -10.09 3.26
CA ARG A 94 4.99 -9.59 3.83
C ARG A 94 4.97 -8.08 4.13
N ASP A 95 4.31 -7.27 3.31
CA ASP A 95 4.20 -5.83 3.56
C ASP A 95 3.30 -5.53 4.77
N CYS A 96 2.17 -6.24 4.91
CA CYS A 96 1.31 -6.14 6.07
C CYS A 96 2.08 -6.50 7.35
N MET A 97 2.86 -7.58 7.29
CA MET A 97 3.73 -8.04 8.36
C MET A 97 4.76 -6.98 8.79
N LYS A 98 5.36 -6.27 7.82
CA LYS A 98 6.31 -5.18 8.09
C LYS A 98 5.62 -3.99 8.74
N ILE A 99 4.44 -3.59 8.25
CA ILE A 99 3.68 -2.45 8.78
C ILE A 99 3.25 -2.69 10.23
N TYR A 100 2.81 -3.91 10.52
CA TYR A 100 2.39 -4.29 11.87
C TYR A 100 3.59 -4.48 12.84
N GLY A 101 4.83 -4.51 12.35
CA GLY A 101 6.01 -4.71 13.19
C GLY A 101 6.08 -6.12 13.82
N MET A 102 5.31 -7.08 13.31
CA MET A 102 5.21 -8.44 13.86
C MET A 102 6.44 -9.32 13.60
N ASN A 103 7.54 -8.80 13.06
CA ASN A 103 8.82 -9.51 13.08
C ASN A 103 9.28 -9.85 14.50
N LYS A 104 8.82 -9.08 15.51
CA LYS A 104 9.09 -9.38 16.92
C LYS A 104 8.12 -10.44 17.46
N LEU A 105 6.84 -10.37 17.09
CA LEU A 105 5.81 -11.31 17.54
C LEU A 105 5.96 -12.70 16.89
N PHE A 106 6.37 -12.79 15.62
CA PHE A 106 6.68 -14.07 14.97
C PHE A 106 7.78 -14.85 15.70
N LYS A 107 8.83 -14.18 16.18
CA LYS A 107 9.85 -14.83 17.03
C LYS A 107 9.25 -15.39 18.33
N TYR A 108 8.38 -14.62 18.99
CA TYR A 108 7.69 -15.07 20.19
C TYR A 108 6.76 -16.26 19.90
N TYR A 109 6.03 -16.27 18.78
CA TYR A 109 5.17 -17.39 18.39
C TYR A 109 5.96 -18.64 17.95
N GLU A 110 7.10 -18.49 17.29
CA GLU A 110 7.99 -19.60 16.91
C GLU A 110 8.61 -20.26 18.16
N GLU A 111 8.92 -19.47 19.18
CA GLU A 111 9.36 -19.92 20.51
C GLU A 111 8.23 -20.58 21.34
N GLU A 112 6.98 -20.13 21.21
CA GLU A 112 5.82 -20.79 21.84
C GLU A 112 5.42 -22.08 21.11
N HIS A 113 5.43 -22.14 19.79
CA HIS A 113 5.13 -23.36 19.03
C HIS A 113 6.24 -24.42 19.09
N ALA A 114 7.45 -24.04 19.52
CA ALA A 114 8.47 -24.99 19.95
C ALA A 114 8.19 -25.61 21.33
N ASN A 115 7.28 -25.03 22.14
CA ASN A 115 7.07 -25.38 23.55
C ASN A 115 5.62 -25.70 23.96
N VAL A 116 4.61 -25.54 23.11
CA VAL A 116 3.22 -25.84 23.49
C VAL A 116 2.86 -27.30 23.18
N SER A 117 3.20 -28.17 24.14
CA SER A 117 2.35 -29.29 24.50
C SER A 117 1.44 -28.83 25.66
N CYS A 118 0.14 -28.71 25.37
CA CYS A 118 -0.97 -28.53 26.32
C CYS A 118 -0.90 -27.38 27.34
N SER A 119 -1.78 -26.38 27.21
CA SER A 119 -2.71 -26.03 28.31
C SER A 119 -3.75 -25.00 27.89
N SER A 120 -4.88 -25.12 28.59
CA SER A 120 -6.22 -24.59 28.37
C SER A 120 -6.38 -23.07 28.53
N GLY A 121 -7.18 -22.52 27.60
CA GLY A 121 -8.12 -21.39 27.72
C GLY A 121 -7.91 -20.29 28.77
N SER A 122 -7.66 -19.07 28.29
CA SER A 122 -8.24 -17.85 28.87
C SER A 122 -8.30 -16.72 27.83
N ASN A 123 -9.34 -15.89 27.96
CA ASN A 123 -9.68 -14.73 27.13
C ASN A 123 -8.53 -13.72 26.98
N VAL A 124 -8.18 -13.42 25.73
CA VAL A 124 -7.46 -12.21 25.30
C VAL A 124 -8.34 -11.51 24.26
N ASP A 125 -9.25 -10.68 24.76
CA ASP A 125 -10.40 -10.17 24.01
C ASP A 125 -10.08 -8.91 23.16
N LEU A 126 -10.50 -8.98 21.89
CA LEU A 126 -10.94 -7.92 20.95
C LEU A 126 -9.93 -7.01 20.22
N LEU A 127 -8.67 -6.86 20.64
CA LEU A 127 -7.61 -6.39 19.71
C LEU A 127 -6.88 -7.55 19.03
N HIS A 128 -7.12 -8.75 19.56
CA HIS A 128 -6.54 -9.99 19.09
C HIS A 128 -7.26 -10.57 17.86
N THR A 129 -8.49 -10.13 17.53
CA THR A 129 -9.26 -10.75 16.44
C THR A 129 -8.77 -10.34 15.06
N SER A 130 -8.36 -9.08 14.88
CA SER A 130 -7.83 -8.58 13.59
C SER A 130 -6.38 -9.02 13.37
N GLU A 131 -5.57 -8.97 14.42
CA GLU A 131 -4.20 -9.52 14.44
C GLU A 131 -4.19 -11.02 14.12
N LEU A 132 -5.01 -11.80 14.82
CA LEU A 132 -5.10 -13.24 14.59
C LEU A 132 -5.72 -13.56 13.24
N SER A 133 -6.61 -12.73 12.69
CA SER A 133 -7.20 -12.96 11.36
C SER A 133 -6.13 -12.86 10.26
N ILE A 134 -5.33 -11.79 10.28
CA ILE A 134 -4.25 -11.57 9.31
C ILE A 134 -3.14 -12.62 9.50
N PHE A 135 -2.79 -12.92 10.76
CA PHE A 135 -1.78 -13.94 11.09
C PHE A 135 -2.25 -15.35 10.68
N ARG A 136 -3.51 -15.71 10.95
CA ARG A 136 -4.11 -16.98 10.52
C ARG A 136 -4.12 -17.08 8.99
N GLN A 137 -4.52 -16.01 8.29
CA GLN A 137 -4.48 -15.94 6.83
C GLN A 137 -3.04 -16.09 6.29
N TYR A 138 -2.04 -15.53 6.98
CA TYR A 138 -0.62 -15.67 6.64
C TYR A 138 -0.09 -17.09 6.88
N VAL A 139 -0.40 -17.70 8.02
CA VAL A 139 0.04 -19.06 8.37
C VAL A 139 -0.54 -20.08 7.37
N TYR A 140 -1.82 -19.99 7.02
CA TYR A 140 -2.39 -20.84 5.97
C TYR A 140 -1.67 -20.69 4.62
N LEU A 141 -1.25 -19.47 4.24
CA LEU A 141 -0.51 -19.27 3.00
C LEU A 141 0.88 -19.91 2.97
N ASN A 142 1.49 -20.20 4.11
CA ASN A 142 2.84 -20.80 4.19
C ASN A 142 2.82 -22.29 4.58
N ILE A 143 1.65 -22.87 4.91
CA ILE A 143 1.52 -24.31 5.18
C ILE A 143 1.29 -25.10 3.87
N ASP A 144 0.72 -24.48 2.85
CA ASP A 144 0.40 -25.15 1.57
C ASP A 144 1.65 -25.48 0.71
N ASP A 145 2.84 -24.99 1.07
CA ASP A 145 4.09 -25.27 0.34
C ASP A 145 4.81 -26.56 0.80
N ASP A 146 4.34 -27.24 1.85
CA ASP A 146 4.96 -28.46 2.42
C ASP A 146 4.19 -29.77 2.11
N LEU A 147 3.13 -29.72 1.28
CA LEU A 147 2.27 -30.89 0.99
C LEU A 147 2.39 -31.46 -0.44
N ASP A 148 3.37 -31.01 -1.22
CA ASP A 148 3.82 -31.71 -2.43
C ASP A 148 5.14 -32.45 -2.17
N CYS A 149 5.05 -33.59 -1.48
CA CYS A 149 6.03 -34.67 -1.51
C CYS A 149 5.33 -36.04 -1.53
#